data_AF-A0A5C8SXE1-F1
#
_entry.id   AF-A0A5C8SXE1-F1
#
_cell.length_a   1.000
_cell.length_b   1.000
_cell.length_c   1.000
_cell.angle_alpha   90.00
_cell.angle_beta   90.00
_cell.angle_gamma   90.00
#
_symmetry.space_group_name_H-M   'P 1'
#
loop_
_entity.id
_entity.type
_entity.pdbx_description
1 polymer ?
#
loop_
_entity_poly.entity_id
_entity_poly.type
_entity_poly.pdbx_seq_one_letter_code
_entity_poly.pdbx_strand_id
1 'polypeptide(L)' 'MSDGWIVTEPGPTDTIQIWSVDLALSTDRLARCDAWLSPAEAARAGRFLRAEDRDRSRVSHAALRLILAHA' A
#
# COMPACT_ATOMS: atom_id res chain seq x y z
N MET A 1 9.10 -31.15 -5.83
CA MET A 1 9.97 -29.98 -6.05
C MET A 1 9.14 -28.90 -6.72
N SER A 2 8.72 -27.90 -5.94
CA SER A 2 8.28 -26.61 -6.48
C SER A 2 8.83 -25.55 -5.55
N ASP A 3 9.50 -24.59 -6.19
CA ASP A 3 10.37 -23.59 -5.62
C ASP A 3 9.67 -22.65 -4.64
N GLY A 4 10.39 -22.37 -3.57
CA GLY A 4 10.58 -21.02 -3.03
C GLY A 4 9.37 -20.10 -3.05
N TRP A 5 8.51 -20.23 -2.06
CA TRP A 5 8.10 -19.01 -1.37
C TRP A 5 9.38 -18.41 -0.79
N ILE A 6 10.04 -17.56 -1.58
CA ILE A 6 11.08 -16.64 -1.09
C ILE A 6 10.38 -15.89 0.05
N VAL A 7 10.81 -16.12 1.28
CA VAL A 7 10.10 -15.64 2.47
C VAL A 7 9.95 -14.12 2.41
N THR A 8 8.70 -13.67 2.34
CA THR A 8 8.27 -12.26 2.33
C THR A 8 7.32 -11.95 3.51
N GLU A 9 7.22 -12.84 4.49
CA GLU A 9 6.17 -12.80 5.52
C GLU A 9 6.68 -12.31 6.89
N PRO A 10 5.89 -11.50 7.63
CA PRO A 10 6.17 -11.20 9.03
C PRO A 10 6.10 -12.48 9.88
N GLY A 11 7.09 -12.68 10.76
CA GLY A 11 7.12 -13.79 11.73
C GLY A 11 6.04 -13.68 12.81
N PRO A 12 5.91 -14.68 13.71
CA PRO A 12 4.75 -14.80 14.59
C PRO A 12 4.63 -13.56 15.48
N THR A 13 3.55 -12.82 15.26
CA THR A 13 3.07 -11.79 16.17
C THR A 13 1.87 -12.42 16.87
N ASP A 14 1.98 -12.78 18.16
CA ASP A 14 0.87 -13.39 18.92
C ASP A 14 -0.35 -12.45 19.08
N THR A 15 -0.30 -11.25 18.49
CA THR A 15 -1.35 -10.26 18.48
C THR A 15 -1.54 -9.72 17.07
N ILE A 16 -2.71 -9.99 16.49
CA ILE A 16 -3.11 -9.39 15.22
C ILE A 16 -3.37 -7.89 15.46
N GLN A 17 -2.67 -7.04 14.73
CA GLN A 17 -2.94 -5.60 14.69
C GLN A 17 -3.78 -5.28 13.45
N ILE A 18 -4.87 -4.54 13.65
CA ILE A 18 -5.78 -4.12 12.58
C ILE A 18 -5.73 -2.60 12.50
N TRP A 19 -5.47 -2.08 11.29
CA TRP A 19 -5.46 -0.64 11.02
C TRP A 19 -6.67 -0.27 10.16
N SER A 20 -7.44 0.72 10.61
CA SER A 20 -8.46 1.37 9.79
C SER A 20 -7.85 2.60 9.14
N VAL A 21 -7.90 2.65 7.81
CA VAL A 21 -7.32 3.74 7.02
C VAL A 21 -8.41 4.38 6.18
N ASP A 22 -8.57 5.70 6.30
CA ASP A 22 -9.42 6.46 5.39
C ASP A 22 -8.75 6.60 4.03
N LEU A 23 -9.41 6.11 2.98
CA LEU A 23 -8.91 6.15 1.62
C LEU A 23 -9.40 7.39 0.85
N ALA A 24 -10.36 8.13 1.39
CA ALA A 24 -10.92 9.34 0.78
C ALA A 24 -10.12 10.58 1.23
N LEU A 25 -8.85 10.65 0.78
CA LEU A 25 -7.97 11.75 1.14
C LEU A 25 -8.19 13.00 0.29
N SER A 26 -7.89 14.16 0.85
CA SER A 26 -7.76 15.41 0.09
C SER A 26 -6.63 15.31 -0.95
N THR A 27 -6.72 16.10 -2.01
CA THR A 27 -5.74 16.09 -3.12
C THR A 27 -4.29 16.30 -2.64
N ASP A 28 -4.08 17.20 -1.67
CA ASP A 28 -2.75 17.45 -1.10
C ASP A 28 -2.17 16.23 -0.37
N ARG A 29 -3.02 15.51 0.38
CA ARG A 29 -2.60 14.30 1.10
C ARG A 29 -2.36 13.14 0.13
N LEU A 30 -3.19 13.02 -0.91
CA LEU A 30 -3.01 12.05 -1.97
C LEU A 30 -1.68 12.26 -2.72
N ALA A 31 -1.32 13.51 -3.03
CA ALA A 31 -0.03 13.81 -3.67
C ALA A 31 1.17 13.38 -2.81
N ARG A 32 1.05 13.45 -1.48
CA ARG A 32 2.09 12.95 -0.57
C ARG A 32 2.20 11.42 -0.55
N CYS A 33 1.16 10.68 -0.91
CA CYS A 33 1.22 9.23 -1.01
C CYS A 33 2.20 8.77 -2.10
N ASP A 34 2.36 9.53 -3.18
CA ASP A 34 3.25 9.17 -4.29
C ASP A 34 4.71 9.00 -3.88
N ALA A 35 5.16 9.74 -2.86
CA ALA A 35 6.51 9.61 -2.32
C ALA A 35 6.78 8.22 -1.73
N TRP A 36 5.73 7.47 -1.39
CA TRP A 36 5.81 6.13 -0.81
C TRP A 36 5.58 5.02 -1.82
N LEU A 37 5.11 5.31 -3.04
CA LEU A 37 4.90 4.28 -4.05
C LEU A 37 6.22 3.92 -4.75
N SER A 38 6.41 2.64 -5.04
CA SER A 38 7.44 2.20 -5.98
C SER A 38 7.04 2.55 -7.42
N PRO A 39 8.00 2.62 -8.34
CA PRO A 39 7.71 2.83 -9.76
C PRO A 39 6.70 1.81 -10.33
N ALA A 40 6.76 0.55 -9.88
CA ALA A 40 5.85 -0.50 -10.32
C ALA A 40 4.41 -0.28 -9.82
N GLU A 41 4.23 0.14 -8.57
CA GLU A 41 2.92 0.47 -8.01
C GLU A 41 2.34 1.73 -8.66
N ALA A 42 3.16 2.76 -8.89
CA ALA A 42 2.73 3.96 -9.60
C ALA A 42 2.26 3.63 -11.03
N ALA A 43 3.03 2.80 -11.76
CA ALA A 43 2.65 2.33 -13.08
C ALA A 43 1.36 1.49 -13.06
N ARG A 44 1.13 0.70 -12.01
CA ARG A 44 -0.11 -0.07 -11.82
C ARG A 44 -1.30 0.85 -11.53
N ALA A 45 -1.12 1.88 -10.70
CA ALA A 45 -2.13 2.88 -10.41
C ALA A 45 -2.59 3.61 -11.69
N GLY A 46 -1.66 3.85 -12.64
CA GLY A 46 -1.98 4.41 -13.95
C GLY A 46 -2.90 3.57 -14.84
N ARG A 47 -3.17 2.31 -14.48
CA ARG A 47 -4.03 1.39 -15.27
C ARG A 47 -5.51 1.45 -14.88
N PHE A 48 -5.85 2.10 -13.76
CA PHE A 48 -7.25 2.21 -13.33
C PHE A 48 -8.02 3.18 -14.24
N LEU A 49 -9.21 2.77 -14.66
CA LEU A 49 -10.11 3.58 -15.49
C LEU A 49 -10.83 4.66 -14.68
N ARG A 50 -11.10 4.39 -13.40
CA ARG A 50 -11.77 5.31 -12.49
C ARG A 50 -10.75 5.99 -11.59
N ALA A 51 -10.84 7.31 -11.49
CA ALA A 51 -9.95 8.10 -10.63
C ALA A 51 -10.05 7.67 -9.15
N GLU A 52 -11.26 7.38 -8.67
CA GLU A 52 -11.47 6.92 -7.29
C GLU A 52 -10.71 5.62 -6.97
N ASP A 53 -10.73 4.64 -7.88
CA ASP A 53 -10.06 3.35 -7.67
C ASP A 53 -8.53 3.50 -7.73
N ARG A 54 -8.04 4.35 -8.64
CA ARG A 54 -6.64 4.75 -8.68
C ARG A 54 -6.20 5.36 -7.35
N ASP A 55 -6.99 6.29 -6.83
CA ASP A 55 -6.62 7.05 -5.64
C ASP A 55 -6.69 6.14 -4.40
N ARG A 56 -7.71 5.29 -4.27
CA ARG A 56 -7.78 4.25 -3.23
C ARG A 56 -6.57 3.31 -3.27
N SER A 57 -6.15 2.88 -4.47
CA SER A 57 -4.96 2.03 -4.63
C SER A 57 -3.67 2.74 -4.21
N ARG A 58 -3.53 4.05 -4.47
CA ARG A 58 -2.35 4.82 -4.04
C ARG A 58 -2.33 4.96 -2.52
N VAL A 59 -3.47 5.29 -1.91
CA VAL A 59 -3.56 5.48 -0.46
C VAL A 59 -3.31 4.18 0.30
N SER A 60 -3.90 3.06 -0.12
CA SER A 60 -3.73 1.78 0.59
C SER A 60 -2.28 1.29 0.57
N HIS A 61 -1.59 1.42 -0.58
CA HIS A 61 -0.19 1.02 -0.71
C HIS A 61 0.75 1.93 0.07
N ALA A 62 0.53 3.25 0.03
CA ALA A 62 1.30 4.18 0.83
C ALA A 62 1.10 3.93 2.33
N ALA A 63 -0.14 3.68 2.77
CA ALA A 63 -0.45 3.38 4.16
C ALA A 63 0.21 2.08 4.64
N LEU A 64 0.15 1.01 3.85
CA LEU A 64 0.81 -0.26 4.17
C LEU A 64 2.32 -0.06 4.39
N ARG A 65 2.98 0.67 3.49
CA ARG A 65 4.42 0.94 3.60
C ARG A 65 4.76 1.78 4.83
N LEU A 66 3.93 2.78 5.14
CA LEU A 66 4.10 3.59 6.35
C LEU A 66 3.96 2.77 7.63
N ILE A 67 2.96 1.88 7.68
CA ILE A 67 2.72 0.97 8.80
C ILE A 67 3.93 0.05 8.98
N LEU A 68 4.36 -0.61 7.91
CA LEU A 68 5.50 -1.56 7.95
C LEU A 68 6.84 -0.87 8.21
N ALA A 69 7.00 0.41 7.86
CA ALA A 69 8.22 1.16 8.16
C ALA A 69 8.34 1.58 9.65
N HIS A 70 7.24 1.57 10.39
CA HIS A 70 7.19 1.94 11.82
C HIS A 70 6.89 0.75 12.75
N ALA A 71 6.61 -0.43 12.19
CA ALA A 71 6.45 -1.68 12.93
C ALA A 71 7.81 -2.31 13.22
#